data_AF-A0A3B9ST02-F1
#
_entry.id   AF-A0A3B9ST02-F1
#
_cell.length_a   1.000
_cell.length_b   1.000
_cell.length_c   1.000
_cell.angle_alpha   90.00
_cell.angle_beta   90.00
_cell.angle_gamma   90.00
#
_symmetry.space_group_name_H-M   'P 1'
#
loop_
_entity.id
_entity.type
_entity.pdbx_description
1 polymer ?
#
loop_
_entity_poly.entity_id
_entity_poly.type
_entity_poly.pdbx_seq_one_letter_code
_entity_poly.pdbx_strand_id
1 'polypeptide(L)'
;MKSIEAPTPEFSTTNIQVAGVDEADMVKSDGKYLYVLAGKKLIIARAYPPDAAGVLSTTELGGEPTGIFVRDGRLVVLAQDFSSPGSSLRTSVFDLKDKSRPKLIKEFSLTGASYVTSRMINNYVYLIAYTPTDLNLPSGYFGQELKLPEIVFDRKKSITVPAGKIKYFKDEYFPAYRYSLVTTLDLNTLLVSNEVFLTGLTQEVFVSQNNIFLTSSGSGNVVPLMEKYLNSLALAVPGQTGEKIKAICGSSRSPAEKILAVEKLVGEVKDLKVDEEKMARLVEESAKEMALFYDQTTVHKLNLTGQKVKYQTSADVAGRVLNQFSMDEHKGYFRIATTSHEPSQWQESTKNNIFVYDEKLKPVGQLTGLAPGERIYSARFLGERVYLVTFRETDPFFVIDLTYPDQPKTLGYLKIPGFSSYLHPYDENHIIGLGKETGGAVIMEEETRPEPSGIIPPPPPPP
;
A
#
# COMPACT_ATOMS: atom_id res chain seq x y z
N MET A 1 20.11 -35.15 -4.10
CA MET A 1 19.34 -34.48 -5.18
C MET A 1 20.15 -33.27 -5.61
N LYS A 2 20.50 -33.15 -6.89
CA LYS A 2 21.22 -31.98 -7.40
C LYS A 2 20.28 -30.77 -7.33
N SER A 3 20.72 -29.71 -6.67
CA SER A 3 20.10 -28.39 -6.72
C SER A 3 20.01 -27.96 -8.18
N ILE A 4 18.80 -27.60 -8.62
CA ILE A 4 18.61 -26.91 -9.89
C ILE A 4 18.94 -25.46 -9.58
N GLU A 5 20.20 -25.05 -9.79
CA GLU A 5 20.56 -23.64 -9.85
C GLU A 5 19.73 -22.98 -10.96
N ALA A 6 19.02 -21.91 -10.63
CA ALA A 6 18.37 -21.07 -11.62
C ALA A 6 19.46 -20.49 -12.55
N PRO A 7 19.26 -20.47 -13.88
CA PRO A 7 20.27 -19.97 -14.81
C PRO A 7 20.59 -18.51 -14.49
N THR A 8 21.88 -18.20 -14.35
CA THR A 8 22.39 -16.85 -14.20
C THR A 8 21.97 -16.03 -15.43
N PRO A 9 21.23 -14.93 -15.28
CA PRO A 9 20.85 -14.11 -16.43
C PRO A 9 22.11 -13.52 -17.09
N GLU A 10 22.21 -13.64 -18.42
CA GLU A 10 23.35 -13.11 -19.21
C GLU A 10 23.42 -11.57 -19.22
N PHE A 11 22.44 -10.89 -18.62
CA PHE A 11 22.37 -9.43 -18.50
C PHE A 11 21.78 -9.00 -17.17
N SER A 12 22.06 -7.76 -16.76
CA SER A 12 21.54 -7.20 -15.50
C SER A 12 20.01 -7.13 -15.52
N THR A 13 19.38 -7.79 -14.55
CA THR A 13 17.98 -7.56 -14.20
C THR A 13 17.87 -6.37 -13.24
N THR A 14 16.71 -5.72 -13.17
CA THR A 14 16.46 -4.67 -12.16
C THR A 14 16.32 -5.30 -10.77
N ASN A 15 16.48 -4.51 -9.71
CA ASN A 15 16.28 -4.96 -8.33
C ASN A 15 14.79 -5.20 -8.06
N ILE A 16 14.29 -6.37 -8.47
CA ILE A 16 12.90 -6.77 -8.26
C ILE A 16 12.66 -7.15 -6.80
N GLN A 17 11.47 -6.84 -6.31
CA GLN A 17 11.07 -7.24 -4.96
C GLN A 17 10.87 -8.75 -4.84
N VAL A 18 10.17 -9.36 -5.80
CA VAL A 18 9.80 -10.78 -5.80
C VAL A 18 10.23 -11.42 -7.12
N ALA A 19 10.91 -12.56 -7.03
CA ALA A 19 11.33 -13.32 -8.21
C ALA A 19 10.14 -13.62 -9.13
N GLY A 20 10.27 -13.28 -10.41
CA GLY A 20 9.26 -13.50 -11.46
C GLY A 20 8.06 -12.55 -11.42
N VAL A 21 8.08 -11.53 -10.57
CA VAL A 21 7.12 -10.42 -10.54
C VAL A 21 7.87 -9.16 -10.98
N ASP A 22 7.74 -8.81 -12.26
CA ASP A 22 8.47 -7.67 -12.84
C ASP A 22 7.79 -6.35 -12.48
N GLU A 23 8.58 -5.29 -12.31
CA GLU A 23 8.13 -3.93 -11.96
C GLU A 23 8.31 -3.00 -13.16
N ALA A 24 7.41 -2.03 -13.37
CA ALA A 24 7.61 -1.06 -14.44
C ALA A 24 8.82 -0.18 -14.12
N ASP A 25 9.63 0.10 -15.15
CA ASP A 25 10.83 0.92 -15.00
C ASP A 25 10.95 1.89 -16.18
N MET A 26 11.76 2.94 -16.06
CA MET A 26 12.06 3.87 -17.15
C MET A 26 13.00 3.26 -18.19
N VAL A 27 13.77 2.23 -17.80
CA VAL A 27 14.70 1.52 -18.67
C VAL A 27 14.50 0.02 -18.55
N LYS A 28 14.38 -0.67 -19.69
CA LYS A 28 14.37 -2.14 -19.78
C LYS A 28 15.38 -2.62 -20.81
N SER A 29 15.86 -3.86 -20.63
CA SER A 29 16.79 -4.52 -21.53
C SER A 29 16.32 -5.93 -21.83
N ASP A 30 16.52 -6.39 -23.07
CA ASP A 30 16.38 -7.80 -23.46
C ASP A 30 17.75 -8.45 -23.76
N GLY A 31 18.84 -7.83 -23.29
CA GLY A 31 20.22 -8.24 -23.51
C GLY A 31 20.83 -7.71 -24.81
N LYS A 32 20.02 -7.48 -25.85
CA LYS A 32 20.48 -6.94 -27.14
C LYS A 32 20.04 -5.50 -27.39
N TYR A 33 18.86 -5.15 -26.90
CA TYR A 33 18.24 -3.85 -27.10
C TYR A 33 17.92 -3.21 -25.74
N LEU A 34 18.06 -1.89 -25.70
CA LEU A 34 17.58 -1.05 -24.61
C LEU A 34 16.30 -0.35 -25.03
N TYR A 35 15.36 -0.28 -24.11
CA TYR A 35 14.09 0.40 -24.22
C TYR A 35 14.08 1.48 -23.15
N VAL A 36 14.02 2.74 -23.55
CA VAL A 36 14.25 3.88 -22.66
C VAL A 36 13.12 4.88 -22.81
N LEU A 37 12.54 5.28 -21.68
CA LEU A 37 11.68 6.45 -21.59
C LEU A 37 12.53 7.69 -21.26
N ALA A 38 12.52 8.69 -22.15
CA ALA A 38 13.23 9.94 -21.96
C ALA A 38 12.32 11.13 -22.32
N GLY A 39 11.88 11.88 -21.31
CA GLY A 39 10.80 12.85 -21.48
C GLY A 39 9.53 12.15 -22.00
N LYS A 40 8.92 12.68 -23.07
CA LYS A 40 7.74 12.08 -23.72
C LYS A 40 8.10 11.15 -24.86
N LYS A 41 9.28 10.52 -24.83
CA LYS A 41 9.76 9.68 -25.92
C LYS A 41 10.06 8.28 -25.46
N LEU A 42 9.62 7.31 -26.24
CA LEU A 42 10.13 5.95 -26.22
C LEU A 42 11.30 5.86 -27.21
N ILE A 43 12.48 5.54 -26.70
CA ILE A 43 13.69 5.32 -27.48
C ILE A 43 14.00 3.83 -27.44
N ILE A 44 14.18 3.23 -28.62
CA ILE A 44 14.65 1.84 -28.75
C ILE A 44 16.04 1.90 -29.38
N ALA A 45 17.03 1.38 -28.68
CA ALA A 45 18.41 1.34 -29.13
C ALA A 45 18.93 -0.10 -29.17
N ARG A 46 19.75 -0.41 -30.16
CA ARG A 46 20.62 -1.60 -30.09
C ARG A 46 21.77 -1.26 -29.14
N ALA A 47 21.99 -2.11 -28.15
CA ALA A 47 23.10 -1.97 -27.20
C ALA A 47 24.20 -3.02 -27.43
N TYR A 48 23.85 -4.17 -28.02
CA TYR A 48 24.81 -5.23 -28.32
C TYR A 48 24.70 -5.75 -29.76
N PRO A 49 25.82 -6.05 -30.45
CA PRO A 49 27.20 -5.78 -30.03
C PRO A 49 27.55 -4.27 -30.03
N PRO A 50 28.57 -3.83 -29.27
CA PRO A 50 28.87 -2.40 -29.08
C PRO A 50 29.22 -1.63 -30.35
N ASP A 51 29.85 -2.27 -31.33
CA ASP A 51 30.20 -1.71 -32.65
C ASP A 51 28.97 -1.41 -33.52
N ALA A 52 27.85 -2.09 -33.24
CA ALA A 52 26.56 -1.87 -33.86
C ALA A 52 25.58 -1.09 -32.97
N ALA A 53 26.06 -0.49 -31.87
CA ALA A 53 25.22 0.26 -30.95
C ALA A 53 24.66 1.52 -31.62
N GLY A 54 23.37 1.80 -31.39
CA GLY A 54 22.72 2.94 -32.00
C GLY A 54 21.22 2.97 -31.78
N VAL A 55 20.64 4.17 -31.87
CA VAL A 55 19.19 4.37 -31.78
C VAL A 55 18.54 3.83 -33.06
N LEU A 56 17.54 2.95 -32.88
CA LEU A 56 16.78 2.36 -33.98
C LEU A 56 15.49 3.11 -34.24
N SER A 57 14.84 3.60 -33.18
CA SER A 57 13.60 4.35 -33.30
C SER A 57 13.41 5.28 -32.12
N THR A 58 12.70 6.37 -32.38
CA THR A 58 12.19 7.30 -31.37
C THR A 58 10.70 7.50 -31.65
N THR A 59 9.85 7.20 -30.67
CA THR A 59 8.40 7.35 -30.75
C THR A 59 7.95 8.39 -29.75
N GLU A 60 7.23 9.42 -30.22
CA GLU A 60 6.59 10.40 -29.34
C GLU A 60 5.39 9.77 -28.64
N LEU A 61 5.28 10.01 -27.33
CA LEU A 61 4.26 9.47 -26.44
C LEU A 61 3.30 10.58 -26.00
N GLY A 62 2.07 10.21 -25.68
CA GLY A 62 1.11 11.09 -25.01
C GLY A 62 1.20 10.94 -23.50
N GLY A 63 1.13 12.06 -22.77
CA GLY A 63 1.28 12.10 -21.32
C GLY A 63 2.73 12.05 -20.84
N GLU A 64 2.93 12.04 -19.52
CA GLU A 64 4.21 11.84 -18.87
C GLU A 64 4.43 10.34 -18.61
N PRO A 65 5.41 9.69 -19.25
CA PRO A 65 5.66 8.26 -19.04
C PRO A 65 6.05 7.95 -17.59
N THR A 66 5.47 6.89 -17.03
CA THR A 66 5.74 6.43 -15.65
C THR A 66 6.50 5.12 -15.60
N GLY A 67 6.52 4.35 -16.69
CA GLY A 67 7.31 3.13 -16.78
C GLY A 67 6.95 2.26 -17.98
N ILE A 68 7.79 1.26 -18.24
CA ILE A 68 7.64 0.27 -19.31
C ILE A 68 7.76 -1.16 -18.82
N PHE A 69 7.10 -2.07 -19.55
CA PHE A 69 7.38 -3.50 -19.54
C PHE A 69 7.77 -3.96 -20.94
N VAL A 70 8.65 -4.95 -21.02
CA VAL A 70 9.05 -5.58 -22.29
C VAL A 70 9.01 -7.10 -22.12
N ARG A 71 8.25 -7.78 -22.98
CA ARG A 71 8.16 -9.24 -22.97
C ARG A 71 7.70 -9.78 -24.32
N ASP A 72 8.33 -10.84 -24.81
CA ASP A 72 7.91 -11.61 -25.99
C ASP A 72 7.56 -10.75 -27.22
N GLY A 73 8.39 -9.73 -27.51
CA GLY A 73 8.18 -8.82 -28.63
C GLY A 73 7.01 -7.83 -28.45
N ARG A 74 6.54 -7.65 -27.21
CA ARG A 74 5.60 -6.61 -26.79
C ARG A 74 6.31 -5.61 -25.89
N LEU A 75 5.94 -4.34 -26.04
CA LEU A 75 6.33 -3.28 -25.12
C LEU A 75 5.08 -2.57 -24.63
N VAL A 76 4.95 -2.46 -23.31
CA VAL A 76 3.87 -1.70 -22.67
C VAL A 76 4.46 -0.41 -22.15
N VAL A 77 3.84 0.73 -22.47
CA VAL A 77 4.14 2.05 -21.92
C VAL A 77 2.99 2.47 -21.02
N LEU A 78 3.33 2.89 -19.81
CA LEU A 78 2.43 3.55 -18.87
C LEU A 78 2.73 5.04 -18.89
N ALA A 79 1.69 5.88 -18.95
CA ALA A 79 1.86 7.33 -18.93
C ALA A 79 0.69 8.02 -18.20
N GLN A 80 1.02 9.00 -17.36
CA GLN A 80 0.07 9.85 -16.70
C GLN A 80 -0.20 11.09 -17.56
N ASP A 81 -1.43 11.26 -18.01
CA ASP A 81 -1.88 12.45 -18.73
C ASP A 81 -2.56 13.41 -17.75
N PHE A 82 -2.15 14.67 -17.72
CA PHE A 82 -2.71 15.71 -16.85
C PHE A 82 -3.56 16.73 -17.62
N SER A 83 -3.93 16.44 -18.87
CA SER A 83 -4.78 17.31 -19.67
C SER A 83 -6.22 17.42 -19.13
N SER A 84 -6.86 18.56 -19.38
CA SER A 84 -8.26 18.81 -19.02
C SER A 84 -9.21 17.84 -19.73
N PRO A 85 -10.26 17.29 -19.07
CA PRO A 85 -10.86 17.73 -17.81
C PRO A 85 -10.37 17.01 -16.54
N GLY A 86 -9.23 16.30 -16.58
CA GLY A 86 -8.67 15.65 -15.40
C GLY A 86 -7.61 14.61 -15.73
N SER A 87 -6.90 14.13 -14.71
CA SER A 87 -5.81 13.16 -14.92
C SER A 87 -6.33 11.86 -15.54
N SER A 88 -5.57 11.22 -16.43
CA SER A 88 -5.86 9.86 -16.89
C SER A 88 -4.59 9.01 -16.94
N LEU A 89 -4.73 7.74 -16.56
CA LEU A 89 -3.64 6.78 -16.68
C LEU A 89 -3.77 6.05 -18.01
N ARG A 90 -2.85 6.33 -18.94
CA ARG A 90 -2.79 5.74 -20.27
C ARG A 90 -1.87 4.53 -20.29
N THR A 91 -2.31 3.49 -20.98
CA THR A 91 -1.52 2.29 -21.27
C THR A 91 -1.49 2.05 -22.78
N SER A 92 -0.30 2.01 -23.35
CA SER A 92 -0.06 1.78 -24.77
C SER A 92 0.74 0.50 -24.98
N VAL A 93 0.30 -0.36 -25.88
CA VAL A 93 1.00 -1.61 -26.22
C VAL A 93 1.54 -1.52 -27.64
N PHE A 94 2.84 -1.75 -27.79
CA PHE A 94 3.56 -1.76 -29.06
C PHE A 94 3.98 -3.20 -29.44
N ASP A 95 3.81 -3.54 -30.71
CA ASP A 95 4.45 -4.69 -31.36
C ASP A 95 5.89 -4.33 -31.76
N LEU A 96 6.84 -5.16 -31.34
CA LEU A 96 8.28 -4.99 -31.56
C LEU A 96 8.87 -5.99 -32.58
N LYS A 97 8.06 -6.54 -33.50
CA LYS A 97 8.59 -7.36 -34.61
C LYS A 97 9.60 -6.60 -35.44
N ASP A 98 9.32 -5.31 -35.68
CA ASP A 98 10.24 -4.35 -36.29
C ASP A 98 10.58 -3.26 -35.26
N LYS A 99 11.75 -3.38 -34.62
CA LYS A 99 12.21 -2.44 -33.59
C LYS A 99 12.60 -1.06 -34.13
N SER A 100 12.78 -0.93 -35.45
CA SER A 100 12.99 0.38 -36.08
C SER A 100 11.68 1.14 -36.30
N ARG A 101 10.55 0.44 -36.21
CA ARG A 101 9.20 0.98 -36.40
C ARG A 101 8.20 0.29 -35.47
N PRO A 102 8.30 0.50 -34.15
CA PRO A 102 7.39 -0.10 -33.18
C PRO A 102 5.94 0.31 -33.51
N LYS A 103 5.04 -0.68 -33.59
CA LYS A 103 3.65 -0.45 -34.01
C LYS A 103 2.73 -0.43 -32.80
N LEU A 104 2.02 0.67 -32.56
CA LEU A 104 0.94 0.71 -31.56
C LEU A 104 -0.17 -0.27 -31.97
N ILE A 105 -0.47 -1.25 -31.11
CA ILE A 105 -1.49 -2.28 -31.36
C ILE A 105 -2.66 -2.24 -30.37
N LYS A 106 -2.52 -1.53 -29.25
CA LYS A 106 -3.58 -1.31 -28.27
C LYS A 106 -3.33 -0.02 -27.49
N GLU A 107 -4.36 0.78 -27.27
CA GLU A 107 -4.33 1.87 -26.30
C GLU A 107 -5.59 1.82 -25.44
N PHE A 108 -5.44 2.02 -24.13
CA PHE A 108 -6.56 2.31 -23.25
C PHE A 108 -6.15 3.29 -22.15
N SER A 109 -7.11 3.99 -21.57
CA SER A 109 -6.88 4.91 -20.46
C SER A 109 -7.94 4.78 -19.38
N LEU A 110 -7.51 4.91 -18.13
CA LEU A 110 -8.39 5.01 -16.97
C LEU A 110 -8.65 6.50 -16.69
N THR A 111 -9.88 6.96 -16.88
CA THR A 111 -10.26 8.37 -16.70
C THR A 111 -10.27 8.74 -15.21
N GLY A 112 -9.71 9.91 -14.87
CA GLY A 112 -9.62 10.41 -13.49
C GLY A 112 -8.60 9.66 -12.62
N ALA A 113 -7.93 8.65 -13.16
CA ALA A 113 -7.08 7.75 -12.38
C ALA A 113 -5.67 8.32 -12.21
N SER A 114 -5.13 8.12 -11.01
CA SER A 114 -3.73 8.35 -10.66
C SER A 114 -3.01 7.00 -10.54
N TYR A 115 -1.85 6.89 -11.18
CA TYR A 115 -1.01 5.71 -11.10
C TYR A 115 -0.47 5.50 -9.67
N VAL A 116 -0.57 4.27 -9.16
CA VAL A 116 0.06 3.86 -7.90
C VAL A 116 1.29 3.01 -8.21
N THR A 117 1.06 1.85 -8.83
CA THR A 117 2.13 0.94 -9.22
C THR A 117 1.63 -0.05 -10.27
N SER A 118 2.53 -0.85 -10.82
CA SER A 118 2.17 -1.95 -11.71
C SER A 118 3.14 -3.11 -11.56
N ARG A 119 2.66 -4.30 -11.90
CA ARG A 119 3.47 -5.53 -11.95
C ARG A 119 3.17 -6.32 -13.20
N MET A 120 4.18 -7.00 -13.73
CA MET A 120 4.01 -7.99 -14.78
C MET A 120 4.37 -9.37 -14.24
N ILE A 121 3.42 -10.30 -14.32
CA ILE A 121 3.62 -11.71 -13.95
C ILE A 121 3.27 -12.54 -15.17
N ASN A 122 4.23 -13.30 -15.68
CA ASN A 122 4.12 -13.96 -16.97
C ASN A 122 3.71 -12.94 -18.06
N ASN A 123 2.61 -13.19 -18.78
CA ASN A 123 2.12 -12.32 -19.85
C ASN A 123 0.99 -11.38 -19.40
N TYR A 124 0.79 -11.23 -18.08
CA TYR A 124 -0.25 -10.38 -17.50
C TYR A 124 0.39 -9.15 -16.87
N VAL A 125 -0.10 -7.97 -17.23
CA VAL A 125 0.24 -6.70 -16.59
C VAL A 125 -0.92 -6.29 -15.68
N TYR A 126 -0.64 -6.17 -14.39
CA TYR A 126 -1.56 -5.66 -13.38
C TYR A 126 -1.22 -4.19 -13.11
N LEU A 127 -2.17 -3.30 -13.35
CA LEU A 127 -2.06 -1.88 -13.04
C LEU A 127 -2.91 -1.58 -11.82
N ILE A 128 -2.28 -0.96 -10.82
CA ILE A 128 -2.95 -0.47 -9.63
C ILE A 128 -3.01 1.06 -9.73
N ALA A 129 -4.21 1.59 -9.64
CA ALA A 129 -4.48 3.01 -9.70
C ALA A 129 -5.59 3.36 -8.72
N TYR A 130 -5.75 4.65 -8.40
CA TYR A 130 -6.94 5.13 -7.70
C TYR A 130 -7.60 6.28 -8.44
N THR A 131 -8.92 6.40 -8.27
CA THR A 131 -9.71 7.55 -8.73
C THR A 131 -10.47 8.14 -7.53
N PRO A 132 -10.44 9.47 -7.34
CA PRO A 132 -11.29 10.14 -6.36
C PRO A 132 -12.78 9.86 -6.60
N THR A 133 -13.56 9.78 -5.52
CA THR A 133 -15.02 9.61 -5.58
C THR A 133 -15.77 10.95 -5.66
N ASP A 134 -15.04 12.07 -5.74
CA ASP A 134 -15.52 13.46 -5.59
C ASP A 134 -16.19 13.78 -4.22
N LEU A 135 -16.21 12.83 -3.28
CA LEU A 135 -16.73 13.00 -1.90
C LEU A 135 -15.85 13.86 -0.97
N ASN A 136 -14.81 14.55 -1.50
CA ASN A 136 -13.89 15.37 -0.70
C ASN A 136 -14.42 16.78 -0.35
N LEU A 137 -15.68 17.09 -0.66
CA LEU A 137 -16.24 18.41 -0.38
C LEU A 137 -16.80 18.48 1.04
N PRO A 138 -16.58 19.60 1.77
CA PRO A 138 -17.18 19.80 3.09
C PRO A 138 -18.70 19.60 3.04
N SER A 139 -19.23 19.17 4.18
CA SER A 139 -20.56 18.62 4.52
C SER A 139 -21.83 19.35 4.02
N GLY A 140 -21.72 20.31 3.10
CA GLY A 140 -22.83 21.05 2.51
C GLY A 140 -23.30 20.61 1.11
N TYR A 141 -22.65 19.63 0.46
CA TYR A 141 -22.98 19.24 -0.93
C TYR A 141 -23.62 17.84 -1.04
N PHE A 142 -24.70 17.61 -0.30
CA PHE A 142 -25.61 16.51 -0.62
C PHE A 142 -26.26 16.79 -1.99
N GLY A 143 -26.05 15.91 -2.98
CA GLY A 143 -26.72 15.99 -4.29
C GLY A 143 -25.84 16.01 -5.54
N GLN A 144 -24.51 15.87 -5.43
CA GLN A 144 -23.67 15.67 -6.63
C GLN A 144 -23.77 14.23 -7.14
N GLU A 145 -23.81 14.07 -8.47
CA GLU A 145 -23.75 12.76 -9.10
C GLU A 145 -22.38 12.13 -8.85
N LEU A 146 -22.38 10.91 -8.28
CA LEU A 146 -21.19 10.11 -8.11
C LEU A 146 -20.59 9.79 -9.48
N LYS A 147 -19.38 10.30 -9.74
CA LYS A 147 -18.64 9.94 -10.93
C LYS A 147 -18.12 8.51 -10.80
N LEU A 148 -18.61 7.62 -11.65
CA LEU A 148 -18.18 6.23 -11.68
C LEU A 148 -16.88 6.07 -12.49
N PRO A 149 -16.02 5.10 -12.15
CA PRO A 149 -14.80 4.84 -12.92
C PRO A 149 -15.09 4.51 -14.38
N GLU A 150 -14.22 4.99 -15.25
CA GLU A 150 -14.40 4.89 -16.70
C GLU A 150 -13.10 4.45 -17.37
N ILE A 151 -13.22 3.52 -18.32
CA ILE A 151 -12.13 3.04 -19.16
C ILE A 151 -12.41 3.42 -20.61
N VAL A 152 -11.47 4.15 -21.21
CA VAL A 152 -11.55 4.55 -22.62
C VAL A 152 -10.60 3.71 -23.45
N PHE A 153 -11.12 3.05 -24.48
CA PHE A 153 -10.37 2.23 -25.42
C PHE A 153 -10.16 2.97 -26.73
N ASP A 154 -8.91 2.98 -27.20
CA ASP A 154 -8.48 3.52 -28.49
C ASP A 154 -9.03 4.94 -28.78
N ARG A 155 -9.18 5.75 -27.71
CA ARG A 155 -9.77 7.11 -27.67
C ARG A 155 -11.17 7.26 -28.27
N LYS A 156 -11.89 6.16 -28.45
CA LYS A 156 -13.19 6.14 -29.16
C LYS A 156 -14.31 5.55 -28.33
N LYS A 157 -14.03 4.44 -27.65
CA LYS A 157 -15.05 3.68 -26.91
C LYS A 157 -14.83 3.87 -25.42
N SER A 158 -15.80 4.47 -24.74
CA SER A 158 -15.83 4.53 -23.28
C SER A 158 -16.66 3.38 -22.69
N ILE A 159 -16.21 2.83 -21.57
CA ILE A 159 -16.94 1.87 -20.74
C ILE A 159 -16.90 2.38 -19.30
N THR A 160 -18.05 2.77 -18.77
CA THR A 160 -18.23 3.09 -17.35
C THR A 160 -18.44 1.80 -16.55
N VAL A 161 -17.75 1.67 -15.41
CA VAL A 161 -17.98 0.59 -14.46
C VAL A 161 -19.28 0.86 -13.71
N PRO A 162 -20.33 0.03 -13.86
CA PRO A 162 -21.61 0.29 -13.20
C PRO A 162 -21.48 0.11 -11.69
N ALA A 163 -22.22 0.89 -10.90
CA ALA A 163 -22.16 0.87 -9.44
C ALA A 163 -22.32 -0.54 -8.84
N GLY A 164 -23.21 -1.36 -9.39
CA GLY A 164 -23.41 -2.76 -8.94
C GLY A 164 -22.24 -3.72 -9.21
N LYS A 165 -21.17 -3.27 -9.87
CA LYS A 165 -19.91 -4.00 -10.08
C LYS A 165 -18.76 -3.48 -9.22
N ILE A 166 -18.97 -2.36 -8.51
CA ILE A 166 -17.99 -1.81 -7.58
C ILE A 166 -18.14 -2.55 -6.25
N LYS A 167 -17.07 -3.20 -5.81
CA LYS A 167 -17.04 -3.95 -4.55
C LYS A 167 -16.82 -2.97 -3.41
N TYR A 168 -17.49 -3.17 -2.28
CA TYR A 168 -17.31 -2.39 -1.06
C TYR A 168 -17.34 -3.33 0.14
N PHE A 169 -16.82 -2.85 1.27
CA PHE A 169 -16.73 -3.63 2.51
C PHE A 169 -17.75 -3.05 3.51
N LYS A 170 -18.78 -3.85 3.82
CA LYS A 170 -19.97 -3.41 4.56
C LYS A 170 -19.65 -2.83 5.95
N ASP A 171 -18.54 -3.26 6.53
CA ASP A 171 -18.09 -2.87 7.85
C ASP A 171 -16.85 -1.99 7.80
N GLU A 172 -16.51 -1.38 6.67
CA GLU A 172 -15.40 -0.44 6.58
C GLU A 172 -15.93 0.92 6.14
N TYR A 173 -15.93 1.87 7.06
CA TYR A 173 -16.39 3.24 6.82
C TYR A 173 -15.20 4.19 6.80
N PHE A 174 -14.82 4.55 5.59
CA PHE A 174 -13.68 5.41 5.32
C PHE A 174 -14.10 6.89 5.39
N PRO A 175 -13.29 7.77 6.02
CA PRO A 175 -13.53 9.22 6.01
C PRO A 175 -13.53 9.81 4.59
N ALA A 176 -12.75 9.22 3.68
CA ALA A 176 -12.68 9.62 2.28
C ALA A 176 -12.51 8.39 1.39
N TYR A 177 -13.61 7.93 0.77
CA TYR A 177 -13.54 6.83 -0.18
C TYR A 177 -12.78 7.20 -1.45
N ARG A 178 -12.10 6.21 -2.00
CA ARG A 178 -11.46 6.20 -3.31
C ARG A 178 -11.86 4.93 -4.04
N TYR A 179 -11.95 5.02 -5.36
CA TYR A 179 -12.00 3.81 -6.19
C TYR A 179 -10.58 3.30 -6.36
N SER A 180 -10.26 2.17 -5.74
CA SER A 180 -9.04 1.41 -6.05
C SER A 180 -9.30 0.52 -7.26
N LEU A 181 -8.49 0.68 -8.28
CA LEU A 181 -8.61 0.04 -9.58
C LEU A 181 -7.50 -1.00 -9.73
N VAL A 182 -7.86 -2.26 -9.93
CA VAL A 182 -6.93 -3.31 -10.34
C VAL A 182 -7.27 -3.69 -11.78
N THR A 183 -6.53 -3.12 -12.73
CA THR A 183 -6.70 -3.37 -14.16
C THR A 183 -5.73 -4.45 -14.61
N THR A 184 -6.18 -5.46 -15.33
CA THR A 184 -5.31 -6.50 -15.87
C THR A 184 -5.33 -6.49 -17.38
N LEU A 185 -4.15 -6.46 -18.00
CA LEU A 185 -3.93 -6.59 -19.44
C LEU A 185 -3.25 -7.93 -19.72
N ASP A 186 -3.86 -8.75 -20.58
CA ASP A 186 -3.22 -9.96 -21.12
C ASP A 186 -2.49 -9.61 -22.43
N LEU A 187 -1.17 -9.80 -22.48
CA LEU A 187 -0.36 -9.45 -23.65
C LEU A 187 -0.52 -10.41 -24.84
N ASN A 188 -1.08 -11.60 -24.64
CA ASN A 188 -1.35 -12.56 -25.71
C ASN A 188 -2.65 -12.19 -26.43
N THR A 189 -3.70 -11.91 -25.67
CA THR A 189 -5.06 -11.66 -26.21
C THR A 189 -5.39 -10.17 -26.36
N LEU A 190 -4.62 -9.29 -25.72
CA LEU A 190 -4.87 -7.84 -25.57
C LEU A 190 -6.20 -7.51 -24.89
N LEU A 191 -6.79 -8.49 -24.20
CA LEU A 191 -7.99 -8.29 -23.38
C LEU A 191 -7.61 -7.52 -22.12
N VAL A 192 -8.52 -6.63 -21.72
CA VAL A 192 -8.41 -5.81 -20.52
C VAL A 192 -9.57 -6.15 -19.61
N SER A 193 -9.28 -6.53 -18.37
CA SER A 193 -10.25 -6.66 -17.28
C SER A 193 -9.97 -5.60 -16.22
N ASN A 194 -10.98 -5.26 -15.43
CA ASN A 194 -10.84 -4.28 -14.37
C ASN A 194 -11.72 -4.67 -13.19
N GLU A 195 -11.11 -4.75 -12.02
CA GLU A 195 -11.81 -4.92 -10.75
C GLU A 195 -11.73 -3.60 -9.98
N VAL A 196 -12.88 -3.12 -9.53
CA VAL A 196 -13.00 -1.85 -8.79
C VAL A 196 -13.43 -2.14 -7.36
N PHE A 197 -12.68 -1.58 -6.43
CA PHE A 197 -12.96 -1.62 -5.00
C PHE A 197 -13.17 -0.21 -4.49
N LEU A 198 -14.17 -0.03 -3.65
CA LEU A 198 -14.39 1.17 -2.88
C LEU A 198 -13.66 1.00 -1.55
N THR A 199 -12.48 1.62 -1.45
CA THR A 199 -11.59 1.54 -0.28
C THR A 199 -11.24 2.95 0.19
N GLY A 200 -10.42 3.03 1.24
CA GLY A 200 -9.68 4.24 1.57
C GLY A 200 -8.58 4.55 0.55
N LEU A 201 -7.74 5.52 0.90
CA LEU A 201 -6.53 5.82 0.16
C LEU A 201 -5.56 4.64 0.27
N THR A 202 -5.37 3.92 -0.84
CA THR A 202 -4.29 2.94 -0.97
C THR A 202 -2.96 3.66 -0.89
N GLN A 203 -2.09 3.24 0.03
CA GLN A 203 -0.76 3.81 0.20
C GLN A 203 0.28 2.94 -0.50
N GLU A 204 0.50 1.74 0.03
CA GLU A 204 1.54 0.82 -0.43
C GLU A 204 0.91 -0.45 -1.02
N VAL A 205 1.62 -1.05 -1.96
CA VAL A 205 1.17 -2.26 -2.64
C VAL A 205 2.31 -3.27 -2.62
N PHE A 206 2.03 -4.46 -2.11
CA PHE A 206 2.90 -5.61 -2.24
C PHE A 206 2.29 -6.63 -3.19
N VAL A 207 3.10 -7.24 -4.06
CA VAL A 207 2.63 -8.24 -5.02
C VAL A 207 3.56 -9.45 -5.00
N SER A 208 2.98 -10.61 -4.76
CA SER A 208 3.63 -11.90 -4.92
C SER A 208 3.22 -12.54 -6.26
N GLN A 209 3.72 -13.75 -6.53
CA GLN A 209 3.34 -14.52 -7.72
C GLN A 209 1.83 -14.74 -7.86
N ASN A 210 1.13 -14.85 -6.73
CA ASN A 210 -0.27 -15.28 -6.71
C ASN A 210 -1.20 -14.27 -6.02
N ASN A 211 -0.67 -13.20 -5.42
CA ASN A 211 -1.48 -12.29 -4.61
C ASN A 211 -1.06 -10.83 -4.77
N ILE A 212 -2.03 -9.92 -4.66
CA ILE A 212 -1.82 -8.48 -4.43
C ILE A 212 -2.29 -8.18 -3.02
N PHE A 213 -1.48 -7.42 -2.28
CA PHE A 213 -1.80 -6.88 -0.98
C PHE A 213 -1.89 -5.36 -1.12
N LEU A 214 -3.08 -4.81 -0.94
CA LEU A 214 -3.34 -3.37 -0.97
C LEU A 214 -3.36 -2.86 0.48
N THR A 215 -2.54 -1.86 0.81
CA THR A 215 -2.53 -1.28 2.15
C THR A 215 -3.17 0.10 2.17
N SER A 216 -3.81 0.45 3.29
CA SER A 216 -4.36 1.78 3.52
C SER A 216 -4.10 2.25 4.96
N SER A 217 -3.74 3.53 5.10
CA SER A 217 -3.47 4.15 6.39
C SER A 217 -4.75 4.56 7.11
N GLY A 218 -4.94 4.08 8.33
CA GLY A 218 -5.74 4.77 9.35
C GLY A 218 -7.20 4.92 8.94
N SER A 219 -7.72 3.83 8.42
CA SER A 219 -8.90 3.90 7.57
C SER A 219 -9.82 2.70 7.74
N GLY A 220 -9.65 1.94 8.82
CA GLY A 220 -10.55 0.85 9.18
C GLY A 220 -11.96 1.34 9.50
N ASN A 221 -12.74 0.55 10.22
CA ASN A 221 -14.10 0.94 10.57
C ASN A 221 -14.10 2.09 11.60
N VAL A 222 -14.43 3.32 11.17
CA VAL A 222 -14.57 4.46 12.11
C VAL A 222 -15.88 4.39 12.91
N VAL A 223 -16.83 3.53 12.53
CA VAL A 223 -18.18 3.49 13.15
C VAL A 223 -18.13 3.22 14.65
N PRO A 224 -17.39 2.23 15.19
CA PRO A 224 -17.36 1.99 16.62
C PRO A 224 -16.85 3.21 17.42
N LEU A 225 -15.85 3.91 16.87
CA LEU A 225 -15.31 5.13 17.46
C LEU A 225 -16.35 6.27 17.45
N MET A 226 -17.04 6.44 16.33
CA MET A 226 -18.12 7.43 16.20
C MET A 226 -19.31 7.10 17.12
N GLU A 227 -19.73 5.84 17.20
CA GLU A 227 -20.83 5.44 18.08
C GLU A 227 -20.47 5.63 19.55
N LYS A 228 -19.23 5.32 19.94
CA LYS A 228 -18.74 5.60 21.29
C LYS A 228 -18.75 7.11 21.58
N TYR A 229 -18.24 7.93 20.66
CA TYR A 229 -18.27 9.39 20.79
C TYR A 229 -19.69 9.94 20.97
N LEU A 230 -20.63 9.52 20.11
CA LEU A 230 -22.02 9.97 20.17
C LEU A 230 -22.73 9.52 21.46
N ASN A 231 -22.49 8.30 21.92
CA ASN A 231 -23.05 7.80 23.18
C ASN A 231 -22.52 8.59 24.38
N SER A 232 -21.22 8.90 24.40
CA SER A 232 -20.62 9.72 25.45
C SER A 232 -21.08 11.18 25.40
N LEU A 233 -21.26 11.74 24.20
CA LEU A 233 -21.84 13.07 24.01
C LEU A 233 -23.26 13.14 24.61
N ALA A 234 -24.07 12.10 24.42
CA ALA A 234 -25.40 12.02 25.01
C ALA A 234 -25.40 12.07 26.55
N LEU A 235 -24.32 11.61 27.20
CA LEU A 235 -24.14 11.65 28.65
C LEU A 235 -23.62 13.00 29.15
N ALA A 236 -22.85 13.71 28.31
CA ALA A 236 -22.28 15.02 28.65
C ALA A 236 -23.24 16.18 28.39
N VAL A 237 -24.22 16.00 27.49
CA VAL A 237 -25.29 16.97 27.23
C VAL A 237 -26.49 16.70 28.15
N PRO A 238 -26.81 17.57 29.12
CA PRO A 238 -27.92 17.36 30.04
C PRO A 238 -29.29 17.65 29.42
N GLY A 239 -30.34 17.14 30.07
CA GLY A 239 -31.73 17.48 29.78
C GLY A 239 -32.28 16.85 28.49
N GLN A 240 -33.31 17.48 27.91
CA GLN A 240 -34.02 16.94 26.76
C GLN A 240 -33.13 16.75 25.52
N THR A 241 -32.10 17.57 25.36
CA THR A 241 -31.18 17.43 24.22
C THR A 241 -30.37 16.15 24.31
N GLY A 242 -29.83 15.80 25.49
CA GLY A 242 -29.13 14.52 25.71
C GLY A 242 -30.01 13.31 25.45
N GLU A 243 -31.26 13.33 25.91
CA GLU A 243 -32.23 12.24 25.65
C GLU A 243 -32.54 12.09 24.15
N LYS A 244 -32.65 13.20 23.41
CA LYS A 244 -32.82 13.17 21.95
C LYS A 244 -31.58 12.61 21.24
N ILE A 245 -30.37 12.99 21.66
CA ILE A 245 -29.12 12.41 21.11
C ILE A 245 -29.10 10.91 21.36
N LYS A 246 -29.41 10.47 22.59
CA LYS A 246 -29.48 9.05 22.97
C LYS A 246 -30.51 8.28 22.12
N ALA A 247 -31.68 8.85 21.88
CA ALA A 247 -32.71 8.26 21.03
C ALA A 247 -32.26 8.14 19.56
N ILE A 248 -31.50 9.11 19.04
CA ILE A 248 -30.90 9.02 17.71
C ILE A 248 -29.87 7.89 17.67
N CYS A 249 -28.98 7.81 18.68
CA CYS A 249 -27.94 6.78 18.78
C CYS A 249 -28.51 5.35 18.79
N GLY A 250 -29.62 5.16 19.53
CA GLY A 250 -30.34 3.88 19.63
C GLY A 250 -31.28 3.55 18.46
N SER A 251 -31.37 4.41 17.44
CA SER A 251 -32.24 4.18 16.28
C SER A 251 -31.62 3.23 15.23
N SER A 252 -32.45 2.68 14.34
CA SER A 252 -32.03 1.83 13.22
C SER A 252 -31.41 2.60 12.03
N ARG A 253 -31.08 3.89 12.22
CA ARG A 253 -30.42 4.73 11.20
C ARG A 253 -29.01 4.21 10.91
N SER A 254 -28.54 4.44 9.69
CA SER A 254 -27.13 4.22 9.35
C SER A 254 -26.22 5.14 10.18
N PRO A 255 -24.93 4.78 10.38
CA PRO A 255 -23.99 5.60 11.13
C PRO A 255 -23.92 7.06 10.65
N ALA A 256 -23.90 7.28 9.32
CA ALA A 256 -23.89 8.61 8.73
C ALA A 256 -25.16 9.41 9.04
N GLU A 257 -26.33 8.78 8.96
CA GLU A 257 -27.61 9.41 9.30
C GLU A 257 -27.72 9.75 10.79
N LYS A 258 -27.13 8.93 11.67
CA LYS A 258 -27.06 9.23 13.12
C LYS A 258 -26.24 10.50 13.36
N ILE A 259 -25.05 10.60 12.75
CA ILE A 259 -24.17 11.78 12.86
C ILE A 259 -24.90 13.04 12.42
N LEU A 260 -25.46 13.04 11.20
CA LEU A 260 -26.16 14.20 10.65
C LEU A 260 -27.36 14.62 11.50
N ALA A 261 -28.11 13.65 12.03
CA ALA A 261 -29.24 13.93 12.92
C ALA A 261 -28.78 14.56 14.24
N VAL A 262 -27.66 14.11 14.82
CA VAL A 262 -27.09 14.71 16.04
C VAL A 262 -26.52 16.10 15.76
N GLU A 263 -25.75 16.27 14.67
CA GLU A 263 -25.20 17.58 14.26
C GLU A 263 -26.32 18.61 14.04
N LYS A 264 -27.38 18.22 13.33
CA LYS A 264 -28.55 19.07 13.11
C LYS A 264 -29.23 19.44 14.43
N LEU A 265 -29.47 18.45 15.30
CA LEU A 265 -30.09 18.66 16.60
C LEU A 265 -29.28 19.63 17.46
N VAL A 266 -27.96 19.45 17.51
CA VAL A 266 -27.04 20.32 18.27
C VAL A 266 -26.99 21.72 17.67
N GLY A 267 -26.93 21.86 16.35
CA GLY A 267 -26.89 23.16 15.65
C GLY A 267 -28.16 23.99 15.80
N GLU A 268 -29.31 23.37 16.08
CA GLU A 268 -30.58 24.06 16.34
C GLU A 268 -30.69 24.62 17.78
N VAL A 269 -29.80 24.20 18.70
CA VAL A 269 -29.82 24.63 20.11
C VAL A 269 -28.91 25.85 20.30
N LYS A 270 -29.50 27.03 20.54
CA LYS A 270 -28.75 28.30 20.70
C LYS A 270 -27.77 28.32 21.90
N ASP A 271 -28.16 27.72 23.02
CA ASP A 271 -27.37 27.73 24.27
C ASP A 271 -27.19 26.30 24.80
N LEU A 272 -26.45 25.48 24.05
CA LEU A 272 -26.21 24.10 24.44
C LEU A 272 -25.40 24.06 25.75
N LYS A 273 -26.06 23.67 26.84
CA LYS A 273 -25.37 23.37 28.10
C LYS A 273 -24.64 22.05 27.96
N VAL A 274 -23.43 21.98 28.50
CA VAL A 274 -22.62 20.77 28.57
C VAL A 274 -21.99 20.64 29.94
N ASP A 275 -21.81 19.42 30.40
CA ASP A 275 -20.95 19.12 31.53
C ASP A 275 -19.49 19.27 31.06
N GLU A 276 -18.86 20.40 31.41
CA GLU A 276 -17.52 20.77 30.92
C GLU A 276 -16.46 19.74 31.28
N GLU A 277 -16.51 19.15 32.47
CA GLU A 277 -15.55 18.15 32.91
C GLU A 277 -15.72 16.83 32.14
N LYS A 278 -16.97 16.38 31.95
CA LYS A 278 -17.25 15.20 31.12
C LYS A 278 -16.88 15.43 29.66
N MET A 279 -17.14 16.62 29.12
CA MET A 279 -16.76 16.97 27.75
C MET A 279 -15.25 16.99 27.58
N ALA A 280 -14.50 17.56 28.52
CA ALA A 280 -13.03 17.57 28.48
C ALA A 280 -12.47 16.14 28.46
N ARG A 281 -12.97 15.26 29.34
CA ARG A 281 -12.57 13.83 29.36
C ARG A 281 -12.94 13.12 28.07
N LEU A 282 -14.15 13.35 27.55
CA LEU A 282 -14.59 12.77 26.29
C LEU A 282 -13.69 13.17 25.12
N VAL A 283 -13.36 14.46 25.00
CA VAL A 283 -12.47 14.96 23.95
C VAL A 283 -11.09 14.32 24.07
N GLU A 284 -10.54 14.22 25.28
CA GLU A 284 -9.23 13.58 25.50
C GLU A 284 -9.25 12.08 25.14
N GLU A 285 -10.24 11.33 25.61
CA GLU A 285 -10.39 9.90 25.30
C GLU A 285 -10.59 9.67 23.81
N SER A 286 -11.45 10.46 23.17
CA SER A 286 -11.71 10.36 21.74
C SER A 286 -10.49 10.73 20.90
N ALA A 287 -9.69 11.71 21.33
CA ALA A 287 -8.44 12.07 20.67
C ALA A 287 -7.43 10.92 20.74
N LYS A 288 -7.30 10.24 21.88
CA LYS A 288 -6.41 9.07 22.03
C LYS A 288 -6.85 7.91 21.14
N GLU A 289 -8.15 7.61 21.11
CA GLU A 289 -8.68 6.53 20.29
C GLU A 289 -8.61 6.85 18.80
N MET A 290 -8.86 8.10 18.40
CA MET A 290 -8.60 8.56 17.03
C MET A 290 -7.12 8.42 16.66
N ALA A 291 -6.20 8.79 17.55
CA ALA A 291 -4.77 8.65 17.29
C ALA A 291 -4.38 7.19 17.04
N LEU A 292 -4.85 6.25 17.87
CA LEU A 292 -4.64 4.81 17.68
C LEU A 292 -5.32 4.28 16.42
N PHE A 293 -6.55 4.72 16.15
CA PHE A 293 -7.28 4.35 14.94
C PHE A 293 -6.57 4.82 13.68
N TYR A 294 -5.98 6.02 13.71
CA TYR A 294 -5.16 6.46 12.62
C TYR A 294 -3.85 5.68 12.58
N ASP A 295 -3.22 5.31 13.69
CA ASP A 295 -1.96 4.56 13.73
C ASP A 295 -2.09 3.04 13.46
N GLN A 296 -2.76 2.69 12.37
CA GLN A 296 -2.86 1.32 11.88
C GLN A 296 -2.83 1.25 10.34
N THR A 297 -2.54 0.07 9.81
CA THR A 297 -2.54 -0.25 8.39
C THR A 297 -3.55 -1.35 8.12
N THR A 298 -4.58 -1.07 7.32
CA THR A 298 -5.50 -2.09 6.82
C THR A 298 -4.91 -2.73 5.57
N VAL A 299 -4.84 -4.06 5.53
CA VAL A 299 -4.29 -4.85 4.41
C VAL A 299 -5.40 -5.66 3.78
N HIS A 300 -5.65 -5.48 2.48
CA HIS A 300 -6.56 -6.30 1.69
C HIS A 300 -5.78 -7.29 0.81
N LYS A 301 -6.11 -8.58 0.89
CA LYS A 301 -5.54 -9.62 0.04
C LYS A 301 -6.44 -9.93 -1.15
N LEU A 302 -5.87 -9.83 -2.35
CA LEU A 302 -6.46 -10.23 -3.62
C LEU A 302 -5.66 -11.40 -4.19
N ASN A 303 -6.34 -12.45 -4.65
CA ASN A 303 -5.71 -13.56 -5.36
C ASN A 303 -5.71 -13.32 -6.87
N LEU A 304 -4.62 -13.74 -7.51
CA LEU A 304 -4.38 -13.65 -8.94
C LEU A 304 -4.48 -15.04 -9.58
N THR A 305 -5.25 -15.15 -10.66
CA THR A 305 -5.28 -16.36 -11.50
C THR A 305 -5.34 -15.93 -12.96
N GLY A 306 -4.16 -15.63 -13.52
CA GLY A 306 -4.05 -14.98 -14.82
C GLY A 306 -4.82 -13.66 -14.84
N GLN A 307 -5.73 -13.48 -15.79
CA GLN A 307 -6.52 -12.25 -15.89
C GLN A 307 -7.57 -12.05 -14.77
N LYS A 308 -7.85 -13.09 -13.97
CA LYS A 308 -8.86 -13.01 -12.90
C LYS A 308 -8.23 -12.50 -11.60
N VAL A 309 -8.84 -11.47 -11.03
CA VAL A 309 -8.48 -10.91 -9.71
C VAL A 309 -9.66 -11.13 -8.76
N LYS A 310 -9.42 -11.82 -7.63
CA LYS A 310 -10.48 -12.17 -6.68
C LYS A 310 -10.11 -11.71 -5.27
N TYR A 311 -10.97 -10.91 -4.65
CA TYR A 311 -10.86 -10.57 -3.23
C TYR A 311 -10.89 -11.83 -2.36
N GLN A 312 -10.01 -11.88 -1.36
CA GLN A 312 -9.95 -12.98 -0.40
C GLN A 312 -10.40 -12.52 0.99
N THR A 313 -9.65 -11.61 1.61
CA THR A 313 -9.78 -11.25 3.03
C THR A 313 -9.02 -9.96 3.34
N SER A 314 -9.20 -9.41 4.54
CA SER A 314 -8.46 -8.27 5.07
C SER A 314 -7.99 -8.50 6.51
N ALA A 315 -7.02 -7.69 6.95
CA ALA A 315 -6.62 -7.59 8.34
C ALA A 315 -6.12 -6.18 8.66
N ASP A 316 -6.33 -5.76 9.91
CA ASP A 316 -5.72 -4.56 10.46
C ASP A 316 -4.39 -4.91 11.17
N VAL A 317 -3.38 -4.11 10.89
CA VAL A 317 -2.01 -4.26 11.41
C VAL A 317 -1.67 -2.99 12.18
N ALA A 318 -1.20 -3.11 13.41
CA ALA A 318 -0.82 -1.94 14.21
C ALA A 318 0.38 -1.19 13.57
N GLY A 319 0.32 0.14 13.59
CA GLY A 319 1.34 1.01 13.01
C GLY A 319 1.24 1.21 11.49
N ARG A 320 2.22 1.92 10.95
CA ARG A 320 2.36 2.31 9.54
C ARG A 320 3.39 1.46 8.83
N VAL A 321 3.03 0.92 7.67
CA VAL A 321 3.99 0.33 6.74
C VAL A 321 4.81 1.42 6.05
N LEU A 322 6.11 1.21 5.88
CA LEU A 322 7.00 2.21 5.28
C LEU A 322 6.89 2.24 3.75
N ASN A 323 7.05 1.08 3.10
CA ASN A 323 6.96 0.92 1.65
C ASN A 323 6.75 -0.55 1.28
N GLN A 324 6.71 -0.85 -0.03
CA GLN A 324 6.59 -2.22 -0.52
C GLN A 324 7.58 -3.20 0.12
N PHE A 325 8.85 -2.83 0.34
CA PHE A 325 9.91 -3.71 0.87
C PHE A 325 9.75 -4.04 2.36
N SER A 326 8.86 -3.34 3.06
CA SER A 326 8.41 -3.67 4.41
C SER A 326 7.36 -4.77 4.45
N MET A 327 7.10 -5.44 3.32
CA MET A 327 6.17 -6.56 3.22
C MET A 327 6.76 -7.68 2.36
N ASP A 328 6.39 -8.92 2.67
CA ASP A 328 6.56 -10.04 1.76
C ASP A 328 5.56 -11.19 1.98
N GLU A 329 5.64 -12.22 1.12
CA GLU A 329 4.92 -13.48 1.28
C GLU A 329 5.91 -14.63 1.16
N HIS A 330 6.04 -15.44 2.22
CA HIS A 330 6.99 -16.53 2.30
C HIS A 330 6.34 -17.80 2.87
N LYS A 331 6.43 -18.92 2.13
CA LYS A 331 5.87 -20.23 2.53
C LYS A 331 4.40 -20.16 3.02
N GLY A 332 3.57 -19.32 2.38
CA GLY A 332 2.15 -19.14 2.71
C GLY A 332 1.86 -18.10 3.81
N TYR A 333 2.89 -17.50 4.41
CA TYR A 333 2.73 -16.45 5.42
C TYR A 333 2.94 -15.07 4.80
N PHE A 334 2.02 -14.14 5.10
CA PHE A 334 2.22 -12.72 4.84
C PHE A 334 2.94 -12.09 6.02
N ARG A 335 4.01 -11.34 5.77
CA ARG A 335 4.85 -10.73 6.81
C ARG A 335 4.99 -9.25 6.54
N ILE A 336 4.93 -8.46 7.60
CA ILE A 336 4.90 -7.00 7.49
C ILE A 336 5.66 -6.34 8.64
N ALA A 337 6.43 -5.31 8.29
CA ALA A 337 7.14 -4.46 9.23
C ALA A 337 6.46 -3.09 9.31
N THR A 338 6.20 -2.61 10.53
CA THR A 338 5.51 -1.31 10.76
C THR A 338 6.18 -0.47 11.84
N THR A 339 5.94 0.84 11.80
CA THR A 339 6.23 1.78 12.90
C THR A 339 4.92 2.26 13.51
N SER A 340 4.73 2.08 14.81
CA SER A 340 3.57 2.57 15.56
C SER A 340 3.96 3.69 16.52
N HIS A 341 3.03 4.59 16.79
CA HIS A 341 3.10 5.67 17.77
C HIS A 341 2.40 5.24 19.06
N GLU A 342 3.03 5.47 20.20
CA GLU A 342 2.39 5.36 21.51
C GLU A 342 1.86 6.72 21.93
N PRO A 343 0.52 6.88 22.08
CA PRO A 343 -0.05 8.10 22.62
C PRO A 343 0.39 8.27 24.08
N SER A 344 1.18 9.31 24.39
CA SER A 344 1.56 9.65 25.76
C SER A 344 1.37 11.14 26.03
N GLN A 345 1.03 11.50 27.28
CA GLN A 345 0.80 12.89 27.70
C GLN A 345 2.09 13.73 27.77
N TRP A 346 3.26 13.10 27.76
CA TRP A 346 4.53 13.77 28.05
C TRP A 346 5.55 13.70 26.91
N GLN A 347 5.50 12.67 26.06
CA GLN A 347 6.35 12.54 24.88
C GLN A 347 5.79 11.50 23.90
N GLU A 348 5.60 11.84 22.63
CA GLU A 348 5.35 10.85 21.59
C GLU A 348 6.56 9.90 21.53
N SER A 349 6.31 8.60 21.63
CA SER A 349 7.34 7.58 21.43
C SER A 349 6.89 6.63 20.33
N THR A 350 7.80 6.33 19.40
CA THR A 350 7.55 5.37 18.34
C THR A 350 8.12 4.00 18.72
N LYS A 351 7.59 2.95 18.13
CA LYS A 351 8.18 1.61 18.21
C LYS A 351 7.99 0.89 16.89
N ASN A 352 8.88 -0.04 16.61
CA ASN A 352 8.86 -0.82 15.38
C ASN A 352 8.38 -2.24 15.67
N ASN A 353 7.66 -2.81 14.72
CA ASN A 353 6.99 -4.08 14.88
C ASN A 353 7.18 -4.94 13.65
N ILE A 354 7.24 -6.26 13.84
CA ILE A 354 7.08 -7.28 12.81
C ILE A 354 5.84 -8.08 13.14
N PHE A 355 4.97 -8.29 12.14
CA PHE A 355 3.80 -9.14 12.25
C PHE A 355 3.84 -10.22 11.18
N VAL A 356 3.35 -11.41 11.53
CA VAL A 356 3.25 -12.57 10.65
C VAL A 356 1.81 -13.07 10.67
N TYR A 357 1.25 -13.25 9.48
CA TYR A 357 -0.13 -13.68 9.26
C TYR A 357 -0.19 -14.92 8.36
N ASP A 358 -1.21 -15.76 8.55
CA ASP A 358 -1.47 -16.92 7.70
C ASP A 358 -2.04 -16.52 6.32
N GLU A 359 -2.32 -17.51 5.47
CA GLU A 359 -2.88 -17.29 4.13
C GLU A 359 -4.23 -16.55 4.12
N LYS A 360 -4.97 -16.61 5.24
CA LYS A 360 -6.27 -15.96 5.46
C LYS A 360 -6.14 -14.65 6.24
N LEU A 361 -4.93 -14.11 6.34
CA LEU A 361 -4.59 -12.91 7.11
C LEU A 361 -4.99 -13.02 8.59
N LYS A 362 -4.93 -14.20 9.19
CA LYS A 362 -5.07 -14.37 10.65
C LYS A 362 -3.71 -14.19 11.33
N PRO A 363 -3.63 -13.49 12.47
CA PRO A 363 -2.37 -13.34 13.20
C PRO A 363 -1.77 -14.70 13.58
N VAL A 364 -0.47 -14.87 13.36
CA VAL A 364 0.30 -16.08 13.68
C VAL A 364 1.39 -15.77 14.70
N GLY A 365 2.16 -14.72 14.46
CA GLY A 365 3.24 -14.30 15.35
C GLY A 365 3.53 -12.81 15.23
N GLN A 366 4.22 -12.27 16.23
CA GLN A 366 4.58 -10.87 16.27
C GLN A 366 5.86 -10.65 17.07
N LEU A 367 6.59 -9.59 16.74
CA LEU A 367 7.70 -9.05 17.52
C LEU A 367 7.53 -7.53 17.54
N THR A 368 7.15 -6.99 18.69
CA THR A 368 6.80 -5.57 18.85
C THR A 368 7.77 -4.87 19.79
N GLY A 369 7.77 -3.54 19.79
CA GLY A 369 8.61 -2.77 20.72
C GLY A 369 10.08 -2.66 20.31
N LEU A 370 10.39 -2.91 19.03
CA LEU A 370 11.76 -2.81 18.52
C LEU A 370 12.19 -1.34 18.40
N ALA A 371 13.40 -1.06 18.86
CA ALA A 371 14.03 0.28 18.81
C ALA A 371 13.09 1.40 19.30
N PRO A 372 12.77 1.46 20.61
CA PRO A 372 11.88 2.48 21.16
C PRO A 372 12.37 3.90 20.91
N GLY A 373 11.50 4.76 20.39
CA GLY A 373 11.80 6.13 19.99
C GLY A 373 12.38 6.26 18.58
N GLU A 374 12.49 5.18 17.82
CA GLU A 374 12.98 5.16 16.44
C GLU A 374 11.89 4.71 15.45
N ARG A 375 12.09 4.98 14.16
CA ARG A 375 11.22 4.53 13.06
C ARG A 375 11.98 3.69 12.06
N ILE A 376 11.28 2.80 11.34
CA ILE A 376 11.85 2.04 10.23
C ILE A 376 12.23 3.02 9.11
N TYR A 377 13.48 2.94 8.66
CA TYR A 377 14.01 3.68 7.52
C TYR A 377 14.23 2.77 6.31
N SER A 378 14.56 1.50 6.56
CA SER A 378 14.64 0.48 5.52
C SER A 378 14.23 -0.87 6.10
N ALA A 379 13.59 -1.69 5.27
CA ALA A 379 13.25 -3.06 5.58
C ALA A 379 13.53 -3.93 4.36
N ARG A 380 14.02 -5.15 4.60
CA ARG A 380 14.15 -6.16 3.56
C ARG A 380 13.89 -7.54 4.15
N PHE A 381 12.86 -8.20 3.63
CA PHE A 381 12.61 -9.61 3.88
C PHE A 381 13.43 -10.48 2.92
N LEU A 382 14.05 -11.54 3.45
CA LEU A 382 14.84 -12.49 2.68
C LEU A 382 14.75 -13.87 3.32
N GLY A 383 14.05 -14.78 2.66
CA GLY A 383 13.86 -16.15 3.17
C GLY A 383 13.27 -16.13 4.57
N GLU A 384 13.99 -16.74 5.52
CA GLU A 384 13.57 -16.86 6.92
C GLU A 384 13.98 -15.66 7.79
N ARG A 385 14.45 -14.56 7.19
CA ARG A 385 14.92 -13.37 7.92
C ARG A 385 14.24 -12.09 7.45
N VAL A 386 14.19 -11.12 8.35
CA VAL A 386 13.96 -9.72 8.00
C VAL A 386 15.08 -8.87 8.55
N TYR A 387 15.53 -7.93 7.72
CA TYR A 387 16.56 -6.97 8.04
C TYR A 387 15.94 -5.60 8.13
N LEU A 388 16.12 -4.92 9.26
CA LEU A 388 15.55 -3.60 9.52
C LEU A 388 16.66 -2.61 9.84
N VAL A 389 16.55 -1.41 9.28
CA VAL A 389 17.33 -0.24 9.69
C VAL A 389 16.35 0.74 10.31
N THR A 390 16.64 1.15 11.55
CA THR A 390 15.88 2.19 12.26
C THR A 390 16.70 3.47 12.33
N PHE A 391 16.07 4.61 12.66
CA PHE A 391 16.77 5.90 12.66
C PHE A 391 16.26 6.89 13.71
N ARG A 392 17.21 7.44 14.47
CA ARG A 392 17.14 8.66 15.27
C ARG A 392 18.42 9.52 15.09
N GLU A 393 19.64 8.96 15.05
CA GLU A 393 20.91 9.69 14.78
C GLU A 393 22.14 8.79 14.41
N THR A 394 22.24 7.55 14.92
CA THR A 394 23.23 6.50 14.52
C THR A 394 22.71 5.16 15.03
N ASP A 395 22.10 4.34 14.16
CA ASP A 395 21.15 3.33 14.67
C ASP A 395 21.20 1.97 13.96
N PRO A 396 20.71 0.92 14.63
CA PRO A 396 21.15 -0.44 14.38
C PRO A 396 20.53 -1.05 13.12
N PHE A 397 21.33 -1.83 12.42
CA PHE A 397 20.88 -2.85 11.49
C PHE A 397 20.44 -4.08 12.28
N PHE A 398 19.14 -4.31 12.41
CA PHE A 398 18.57 -5.49 13.07
C PHE A 398 18.51 -6.68 12.12
N VAL A 399 18.84 -7.86 12.63
CA VAL A 399 18.57 -9.14 11.98
C VAL A 399 17.53 -9.89 12.82
N ILE A 400 16.38 -10.15 12.22
CA ILE A 400 15.25 -10.82 12.89
C ILE A 400 15.01 -12.16 12.20
N ASP A 401 14.90 -13.20 13.02
CA ASP A 401 14.57 -14.56 12.61
C ASP A 401 13.05 -14.77 12.57
N LEU A 402 12.61 -15.30 11.43
CA LEU A 402 11.24 -15.66 11.10
C LEU A 402 11.15 -17.13 10.66
N THR A 403 12.13 -17.97 11.02
CA THR A 403 12.12 -19.42 10.76
C THR A 403 10.87 -20.09 11.35
N TYR A 404 10.47 -19.65 12.54
CA TYR A 404 9.24 -20.06 13.22
C TYR A 404 8.24 -18.90 13.17
N PRO A 405 7.23 -18.95 12.29
CA PRO A 405 6.29 -17.85 12.06
C PRO A 405 5.54 -17.35 13.31
N ASP A 406 5.33 -18.23 14.28
CA ASP A 406 4.67 -17.99 15.56
C ASP A 406 5.60 -17.43 16.65
N GLN A 407 6.93 -17.51 16.43
CA GLN A 407 7.96 -17.06 17.36
C GLN A 407 9.03 -16.18 16.69
N PRO A 408 8.66 -15.03 16.06
CA PRO A 408 9.63 -14.07 15.57
C PRO A 408 10.57 -13.59 16.69
N LYS A 409 11.88 -13.53 16.43
CA LYS A 409 12.88 -13.10 17.43
C LYS A 409 14.04 -12.32 16.82
N THR A 410 14.60 -11.40 17.58
CA THR A 410 15.83 -10.71 17.18
C THR A 410 17.04 -11.65 17.35
N LEU A 411 17.82 -11.85 16.28
CA LEU A 411 19.10 -12.59 16.35
C LEU A 411 20.23 -11.70 16.86
N GLY A 412 20.20 -10.42 16.51
CA GLY A 412 21.18 -9.44 16.91
C GLY A 412 20.98 -8.13 16.17
N TYR A 413 21.83 -7.16 16.49
CA TYR A 413 21.88 -5.89 15.79
C TYR A 413 23.33 -5.43 15.60
N LEU A 414 23.58 -4.65 14.56
CA LEU A 414 24.88 -4.04 14.30
C LEU A 414 24.72 -2.52 14.28
N LYS A 415 25.41 -1.81 15.17
CA LYS A 415 25.50 -0.35 15.13
C LYS A 415 26.53 0.06 14.06
N ILE A 416 26.07 0.72 13.01
CA ILE A 416 26.93 1.23 11.93
C ILE A 416 26.88 2.76 11.99
N PRO A 417 28.03 3.47 11.99
CA PRO A 417 28.05 4.92 11.88
C PRO A 417 27.50 5.37 10.52
N GLY A 418 26.72 6.46 10.50
CA GLY A 418 25.94 6.82 9.33
C GLY A 418 24.59 6.10 9.26
N PHE A 419 23.98 6.11 8.08
CA PHE A 419 22.72 5.39 7.85
C PHE A 419 22.75 4.66 6.50
N SER A 420 22.24 3.43 6.48
CA SER A 420 22.01 2.67 5.25
C SER A 420 20.65 3.05 4.67
N SER A 421 20.65 3.64 3.46
CA SER A 421 19.43 3.98 2.74
C SER A 421 18.92 2.84 1.86
N TYR A 422 19.77 1.86 1.59
CA TYR A 422 19.44 0.74 0.72
C TYR A 422 20.11 -0.55 1.17
N LEU A 423 19.35 -1.65 1.14
CA LEU A 423 19.82 -2.98 1.46
C LEU A 423 19.60 -3.90 0.25
N HIS A 424 20.67 -4.55 -0.20
CA HIS A 424 20.65 -5.50 -1.29
C HIS A 424 21.05 -6.90 -0.80
N PRO A 425 20.14 -7.89 -0.87
CA PRO A 425 20.51 -9.28 -0.70
C PRO A 425 21.53 -9.69 -1.76
N TYR A 426 22.69 -10.21 -1.33
CA TYR A 426 23.69 -10.80 -2.23
C TYR A 426 23.49 -12.30 -2.35
N ASP A 427 23.29 -12.98 -1.22
CA ASP A 427 22.95 -14.40 -1.13
C ASP A 427 22.11 -14.68 0.14
N GLU A 428 21.92 -15.95 0.51
CA GLU A 428 21.12 -16.38 1.67
C GLU A 428 21.63 -15.85 3.03
N ASN A 429 22.91 -15.46 3.12
CA ASN A 429 23.58 -15.09 4.36
C ASN A 429 24.25 -13.71 4.32
N HIS A 430 24.30 -13.04 3.16
CA HIS A 430 24.98 -11.75 3.00
C HIS A 430 24.05 -10.67 2.45
N ILE A 431 24.12 -9.48 3.07
CA ILE A 431 23.46 -8.26 2.62
C ILE A 431 24.51 -7.17 2.43
N ILE A 432 24.38 -6.44 1.32
CA ILE A 432 25.14 -5.24 1.01
C ILE A 432 24.28 -4.03 1.39
N GLY A 433 24.75 -3.23 2.34
CA GLY A 433 24.17 -1.93 2.68
C GLY A 433 24.85 -0.81 1.91
N LEU A 434 24.07 0.08 1.30
CA LEU A 434 24.55 1.34 0.73
C LEU A 434 23.95 2.49 1.53
N GLY A 435 24.80 3.45 1.90
CA GLY A 435 24.45 4.48 2.87
C GLY A 435 25.39 5.68 2.85
N LYS A 436 25.14 6.63 3.76
CA LYS A 436 25.97 7.82 3.93
C LYS A 436 26.59 7.83 5.33
N GLU A 437 27.90 8.01 5.38
CA GLU A 437 28.68 8.12 6.62
C GLU A 437 28.43 9.48 7.31
N THR A 438 28.31 9.48 8.63
CA THR A 438 28.16 10.69 9.47
C THR A 438 29.32 10.90 10.46
N GLY A 439 30.47 10.27 10.26
CA GLY A 439 31.72 10.57 10.97
C GLY A 439 31.93 9.85 12.32
N GLY A 440 31.19 8.78 12.62
CA GLY A 440 31.40 7.93 13.80
C GLY A 440 32.22 6.67 13.51
N ALA A 441 32.80 6.03 14.53
CA ALA A 441 33.51 4.75 14.40
C ALA A 441 32.55 3.54 14.47
N VAL A 442 32.88 2.45 13.78
CA VAL A 442 32.15 1.17 13.88
C VAL A 442 32.48 0.51 15.22
N ILE A 443 31.47 0.33 16.08
CA ILE A 443 31.61 -0.42 17.33
C ILE A 443 30.64 -1.61 17.26
N MET A 444 31.18 -2.83 17.31
CA MET A 444 30.36 -4.03 17.54
C MET A 444 30.17 -4.19 19.04
N GLU A 445 28.96 -3.96 19.54
CA GLU A 445 28.58 -4.27 20.92
C GLU A 445 27.59 -5.44 20.91
N GLU A 446 27.97 -6.58 21.51
CA GLU A 446 27.01 -7.55 22.02
C GLU A 446 26.43 -7.00 23.33
N GLU A 447 25.44 -6.12 23.25
CA GLU A 447 24.68 -5.69 24.43
C GLU A 447 23.35 -6.46 24.49
N THR A 448 23.18 -7.31 25.51
CA THR A 448 21.89 -7.88 25.88
C THR A 448 21.08 -6.86 26.69
N ARG A 449 19.99 -6.32 26.14
CA ARG A 449 18.99 -5.49 26.87
C ARG A 449 17.60 -5.55 26.22
N PRO A 450 16.56 -5.20 27.00
CA PRO A 450 15.66 -6.12 27.69
C PRO A 450 14.78 -6.94 26.73
N GLU A 451 14.28 -8.09 27.19
CA GLU A 451 13.37 -8.89 26.38
C GLU A 451 12.10 -8.11 25.98
N PRO A 452 11.65 -8.23 24.71
CA PRO A 452 10.37 -7.66 24.29
C PRO A 452 9.23 -8.32 25.07
N SER A 453 8.35 -7.51 25.65
CA SER A 453 7.17 -8.01 26.36
C SER A 453 6.18 -8.64 25.37
N GLY A 454 5.99 -9.97 25.40
CA GLY A 454 5.06 -10.60 24.47
C GLY A 454 4.77 -12.09 24.66
N ILE A 455 4.31 -12.53 25.83
CA ILE A 455 3.36 -13.66 25.92
C ILE A 455 2.03 -13.07 26.38
N ILE A 456 1.02 -13.09 25.50
CA ILE A 456 -0.36 -12.75 25.86
C ILE A 456 -1.01 -14.02 26.46
N PRO A 457 -1.62 -13.97 27.66
CA PRO A 457 -2.38 -15.10 28.19
C PRO A 457 -3.66 -15.36 27.37
N PRO A 458 -4.15 -16.60 27.28
CA PRO A 458 -5.31 -16.95 26.46
C PRO A 458 -6.58 -16.21 26.92
N PRO A 459 -7.53 -15.94 25.98
CA PRO A 459 -8.77 -15.23 26.31
C PRO A 459 -9.61 -16.03 27.32
N PRO A 460 -10.35 -15.34 28.22
CA PRO A 460 -11.23 -16.02 29.17
C PRO A 460 -12.36 -16.77 28.43
N PRO A 461 -12.81 -17.92 28.95
CA PRO A 461 -13.91 -18.66 28.33
C PRO A 461 -15.23 -17.85 28.41
N PRO A 462 -16.10 -17.98 27.39
CA PRO A 462 -17.35 -17.23 27.32
C PRO A 462 -18.33 -17.63 28.45
N PRO A 463 -19.27 -16.73 28.82
CA PRO A 463 -20.15 -16.87 29.98
C PRO A 463 -21.14 -18.04 29.90
#